data_AF-A0A0Q5VW58-F1
#
_entry.id   AF-A0A0Q5VW58-F1
#
_cell.length_a   1.000
_cell.length_b   1.000
_cell.length_c   1.000
_cell.angle_alpha   90.00
_cell.angle_beta   90.00
_cell.angle_gamma   90.00
#
_symmetry.space_group_name_H-M   'P 1'
#
loop_
_entity.id
_entity.type
_entity.pdbx_description
1 polymer ?
#
loop_
_entity_poly.entity_id
_entity_poly.type
_entity_poly.pdbx_seq_one_letter_code
_entity_poly.pdbx_strand_id
1 'polypeptide(L)'
;MAITPRRPMSAKDAAEALFKPVKKPVAPAVERQLVPKTREMVTLKIDSDVLAHFQAGGPGWQERVNATLRAEMKDAAAKNKE
;
A
#
# COMPACT_ATOMS: atom_id res chain seq x y z
N MET A 1 -58.96 -40.08 1.21
CA MET A 1 -57.59 -40.01 0.66
C MET A 1 -57.25 -38.55 0.37
N ALA A 2 -56.21 -37.99 1.00
CA ALA A 2 -55.67 -36.68 0.65
C ALA A 2 -54.14 -36.78 0.66
N ILE A 3 -53.52 -36.81 -0.51
CA ILE A 3 -52.07 -36.91 -0.70
C ILE A 3 -51.58 -35.49 -1.00
N THR A 4 -51.02 -34.81 0.00
CA THR A 4 -50.31 -33.55 -0.21
C THR A 4 -48.96 -33.83 -0.87
N PRO A 5 -48.59 -33.14 -1.97
CA PRO A 5 -47.37 -33.42 -2.71
C PRO A 5 -46.14 -33.11 -1.85
N ARG A 6 -45.28 -34.12 -1.69
CA ARG A 6 -44.03 -34.05 -0.93
C ARG A 6 -43.13 -32.97 -1.53
N ARG A 7 -42.88 -31.89 -0.77
CA ARG A 7 -41.91 -30.86 -1.10
C ARG A 7 -40.53 -31.53 -1.29
N PRO A 8 -39.98 -31.58 -2.51
CA PRO A 8 -38.63 -32.09 -2.71
C PRO A 8 -37.64 -31.14 -2.02
N MET A 9 -36.71 -31.75 -1.29
CA MET A 9 -35.48 -31.22 -0.68
C MET A 9 -35.30 -29.69 -0.71
N SER A 10 -35.32 -29.12 0.49
CA SER A 10 -35.17 -27.71 0.84
C SER A 10 -34.17 -26.93 -0.02
N ALA A 11 -34.67 -25.93 -0.76
CA ALA A 11 -33.87 -24.91 -1.47
C ALA A 11 -32.85 -24.17 -0.58
N LYS A 12 -33.03 -24.22 0.75
CA LYS A 12 -32.07 -23.71 1.74
C LYS A 12 -30.76 -24.52 1.77
N ASP A 13 -30.82 -25.83 1.58
CA ASP A 13 -29.64 -26.72 1.69
C ASP A 13 -28.68 -26.52 0.51
N ALA A 14 -29.23 -26.32 -0.69
CA ALA A 14 -28.46 -25.98 -1.89
C ALA A 14 -27.76 -24.60 -1.78
N ALA A 15 -28.33 -23.65 -1.03
CA ALA A 15 -27.72 -22.33 -0.82
C ALA A 15 -26.53 -22.42 0.15
N GLU A 16 -26.61 -23.22 1.21
CA GLU A 16 -25.50 -23.38 2.17
C GLU A 16 -24.28 -24.10 1.58
N ALA A 17 -24.46 -24.93 0.54
CA ALA A 17 -23.35 -25.57 -0.16
C ALA A 17 -22.48 -24.59 -0.97
N LEU A 18 -23.05 -23.48 -1.46
CA LEU A 18 -22.36 -22.47 -2.28
C LEU A 18 -21.54 -21.47 -1.46
N PHE A 19 -21.82 -21.34 -0.16
CA PHE A 19 -21.13 -20.40 0.75
C PHE A 19 -20.06 -21.06 1.63
N LYS A 20 -19.58 -22.26 1.29
CA LYS A 20 -18.44 -22.87 1.98
C LYS A 20 -17.14 -22.12 1.61
N PRO A 21 -16.43 -21.48 2.56
CA PRO A 21 -15.20 -20.78 2.25
C PRO A 21 -14.05 -21.78 2.03
N VAL A 22 -13.62 -21.94 0.78
CA VAL A 22 -12.38 -22.67 0.44
C VAL A 22 -11.19 -21.79 0.82
N LYS A 23 -10.41 -22.23 1.83
CA LYS A 23 -9.12 -21.61 2.18
C LYS A 23 -8.12 -21.84 1.04
N LYS A 24 -7.71 -20.75 0.38
CA LYS A 24 -6.54 -20.75 -0.51
C LYS A 24 -5.26 -20.67 0.35
N PRO A 25 -4.26 -21.55 0.15
CA PRO A 25 -2.94 -21.33 0.75
C PRO A 25 -2.27 -20.15 0.03
N VAL A 26 -2.07 -19.06 0.76
CA VAL A 26 -1.41 -17.87 0.23
C VAL A 26 0.10 -18.10 0.31
N ALA A 27 0.75 -18.04 -0.86
CA ALA A 27 2.20 -18.07 -1.04
C ALA A 27 2.91 -17.08 -0.10
N PRO A 28 4.18 -17.33 0.30
CA PRO A 28 4.90 -16.48 1.22
C PRO A 28 4.89 -15.04 0.69
N ALA A 29 4.33 -14.15 1.51
CA ALA A 29 4.31 -12.73 1.23
C ALA A 29 5.77 -12.26 1.18
N VAL A 30 6.28 -12.07 -0.04
CA VAL A 30 7.31 -11.06 -0.24
C VAL A 30 6.66 -9.78 0.25
N GLU A 31 7.07 -9.31 1.42
CA GLU A 31 6.74 -7.99 1.96
C GLU A 31 7.26 -6.96 0.95
N ARG A 32 6.50 -6.76 -0.13
CA ARG A 32 6.50 -5.52 -0.86
C ARG A 32 6.17 -4.49 0.22
N GLN A 33 7.18 -3.71 0.58
CA GLN A 33 7.03 -2.51 1.38
C GLN A 33 6.03 -1.60 0.66
N LEU A 34 4.75 -1.90 0.86
CA LEU A 34 3.59 -1.10 0.52
C LEU A 34 3.31 -0.21 1.73
N VAL A 35 4.35 0.39 2.30
CA VAL A 35 4.11 1.64 3.04
C VAL A 35 3.61 2.60 1.98
N PRO A 36 2.35 3.05 2.05
CA PRO A 36 1.89 4.09 1.14
C PRO A 36 2.89 5.23 1.30
N LYS A 37 3.48 5.66 0.19
CA LYS A 37 4.54 6.67 0.16
C LYS A 37 3.90 8.05 0.38
N THR A 38 3.21 8.20 1.51
CA THR A 38 2.53 9.40 1.93
C THR A 38 3.59 10.45 2.23
N ARG A 39 3.41 11.64 1.65
CA ARG A 39 4.25 12.79 1.96
C ARG A 39 3.64 13.45 3.19
N GLU A 40 4.43 13.57 4.23
CA GLU A 40 4.01 14.29 5.43
C GLU A 40 4.43 15.75 5.32
N MET A 41 3.51 16.65 5.65
CA MET A 41 3.82 18.08 5.73
C MET A 41 4.52 18.34 7.06
N VAL A 42 5.75 18.82 7.00
CA VAL A 42 6.57 19.09 8.18
C VAL A 42 7.08 20.53 8.15
N THR A 43 7.25 21.12 9.33
CA THR A 43 7.88 22.44 9.49
C THR A 43 9.38 22.26 9.69
N LEU A 44 10.16 22.51 8.64
CA LEU A 44 11.62 22.44 8.63
C LEU A 44 12.21 23.82 8.29
N LYS A 45 13.30 24.19 8.95
CA LYS A 45 14.11 25.35 8.54
C LYS A 45 15.13 24.92 7.49
N ILE A 46 15.14 25.62 6.36
CA ILE A 46 16.09 25.41 5.26
C ILE A 46 16.83 26.74 5.05
N ASP A 47 18.14 26.67 4.83
CA ASP A 47 18.94 27.84 4.51
C ASP A 47 18.49 28.53 3.21
N SER A 48 18.63 29.85 3.17
CA SER A 48 18.09 30.70 2.09
C SER A 48 18.76 30.41 0.74
N ASP A 49 20.07 30.18 0.73
CA ASP A 49 20.85 29.85 -0.46
C ASP A 49 20.46 28.48 -1.04
N VAL A 50 20.24 27.51 -0.17
CA VAL A 50 19.78 26.17 -0.55
C VAL A 50 18.38 26.26 -1.16
N LEU A 51 17.47 26.99 -0.51
CA LEU A 51 16.12 27.22 -1.03
C LEU A 51 16.15 27.90 -2.41
N ALA A 52 16.97 28.94 -2.57
CA ALA A 52 17.13 29.65 -3.84
C ALA A 52 17.68 28.74 -4.94
N HIS A 53 18.66 27.88 -4.64
CA HIS A 53 19.21 26.91 -5.57
C HIS A 53 18.12 25.96 -6.11
N PHE A 54 17.30 25.40 -5.23
CA PHE A 54 16.23 24.50 -5.65
C PHE A 54 15.10 25.23 -6.40
N GLN A 55 14.77 26.46 -6.01
CA GLN A 55 13.74 27.28 -6.65
C GLN A 55 14.14 27.79 -8.04
N ALA A 56 15.43 28.02 -8.30
CA ALA A 56 15.93 28.50 -9.60
C ALA A 56 15.55 27.55 -10.76
N GLY A 57 15.39 26.25 -10.48
CA GLY A 57 14.93 25.26 -11.45
C GLY A 57 13.42 25.29 -11.74
N GLY A 58 12.66 26.25 -11.19
CA GLY A 58 11.24 26.43 -11.45
C GLY A 58 10.32 25.46 -10.68
N PRO A 59 9.09 25.22 -11.17
CA PRO A 59 8.09 24.38 -10.50
C PRO A 59 8.63 22.99 -10.11
N GLY A 60 8.10 22.44 -9.01
CA GLY A 60 8.54 21.14 -8.49
C GLY A 60 9.84 21.14 -7.68
N TRP A 61 10.31 22.32 -7.24
CA TRP A 61 11.52 22.45 -6.42
C TRP A 61 11.49 21.60 -5.13
N GLN A 62 10.32 21.45 -4.50
CA GLN A 62 10.15 20.58 -3.33
C GLN A 62 10.38 19.09 -3.65
N GLU A 63 9.99 18.65 -4.86
CA GLU A 63 10.25 17.27 -5.28
C GLU A 63 11.75 17.03 -5.46
N ARG A 64 12.48 18.03 -5.98
CA ARG A 64 13.93 17.96 -6.13
C ARG A 64 14.62 17.85 -4.77
N VAL A 65 14.19 18.65 -3.78
CA VAL A 65 14.69 18.52 -2.40
C VAL A 65 14.46 17.10 -1.85
N ASN A 66 13.24 16.57 -2.00
CA ASN A 66 12.92 15.22 -1.55
C ASN A 66 13.72 14.12 -2.30
N ALA A 67 13.98 14.32 -3.59
CA ALA A 67 14.80 13.40 -4.39
C ALA A 67 16.24 13.37 -3.90
N THR A 68 16.85 14.53 -3.61
CA THR A 68 18.19 14.64 -3.04
C THR A 68 18.27 13.95 -1.67
N LEU A 69 17.32 14.21 -0.77
CA LEU A 69 17.29 13.56 0.55
C LEU A 69 17.19 12.02 0.45
N ARG A 70 16.44 11.51 -0.54
CA ARG A 70 16.38 10.05 -0.77
C ARG A 70 17.65 9.47 -1.36
N ALA A 71 18.38 10.22 -2.19
CA ALA A 71 19.68 9.78 -2.68
C ALA A 71 20.65 9.65 -1.49
N GLU A 72 20.76 10.70 -0.68
CA GLU A 72 21.58 10.70 0.53
C GLU A 72 21.18 9.60 1.52
N MET A 73 19.88 9.32 1.70
CA MET A 73 19.42 8.22 2.54
C MET A 73 19.90 6.85 2.03
N LYS A 74 19.93 6.62 0.71
CA LYS A 74 20.43 5.37 0.13
C LYS A 74 21.93 5.24 0.34
N ASP A 75 22.68 6.31 0.12
CA ASP A 75 24.11 6.36 0.38
C ASP A 75 24.44 6.17 1.87
N ALA A 76 23.68 6.78 2.77
CA ALA A 76 23.81 6.61 4.22
C ALA A 76 23.44 5.18 4.67
N ALA A 77 22.44 4.55 4.05
CA ALA A 77 22.08 3.16 4.31
C ALA A 77 23.16 2.18 3.82
N ALA A 78 23.89 2.51 2.75
CA ALA A 78 25.04 1.75 2.30
C ALA A 78 26.21 1.86 3.30
N LYS A 79 26.50 3.07 3.78
CA LYS A 79 27.59 3.33 4.74
C LYS A 79 27.37 2.73 6.13
N ASN A 80 26.12 2.65 6.59
CA ASN A 80 25.79 2.04 7.89
C ASN A 80 25.82 0.51 7.89
N LYS A 81 25.98 -0.13 6.73
CA LYS A 81 26.01 -1.59 6.59
C LYS A 81 27.43 -2.16 6.60
N GLU A 82 28.44 -1.29 6.59
CA GLU A 82 29.87 -1.60 6.68
C GLU A 82 30.36 -1.38 8.11
#